data_AF-V4RDH7-F1
#
_entry.id   AF-V4RDH7-F1
#
_cell.length_a   1.000
_cell.length_b   1.000
_cell.length_c   1.000
_cell.angle_alpha   90.00
_cell.angle_beta   90.00
_cell.angle_gamma   90.00
#
_symmetry.space_group_name_H-M   'P 1'
#
loop_
_entity.id
_entity.type
_entity.pdbx_description
1 polymer ?
#
loop_
_entity_poly.entity_id
_entity_poly.type
_entity_poly.pdbx_seq_one_letter_code
_entity_poly.pdbx_strand_id
1 'polypeptide(L)' 'MLGLRGKPVELDGAEVQRLGGLCLQVLLSARDSWHNDGLPFSLGAASEAFDQSLSLFGVHADEFQSSGV' A
#
# COMPACT_ATOMS: atom_id res chain seq x y z
N MET A 1 0.38 11.09 1.37
CA MET A 1 1.76 10.57 1.41
C MET A 1 2.86 11.59 1.05
N LEU A 2 2.56 12.85 0.71
CA LEU A 2 3.57 13.76 0.16
C LEU A 2 4.78 14.06 1.07
N GLY A 3 4.62 14.02 2.40
CA GLY A 3 5.72 14.26 3.34
C GLY A 3 6.73 13.10 3.45
N LEU A 4 6.43 11.94 2.87
CA LEU A 4 7.32 10.76 2.87
C LEU A 4 8.05 10.58 1.54
N ARG A 5 7.78 11.43 0.54
CA ARG A 5 8.39 11.36 -0.80
C ARG A 5 9.91 11.48 -0.70
N GLY A 6 10.63 10.74 -1.55
CA GLY A 6 12.09 10.73 -1.55
C GLY A 6 12.74 9.75 -0.56
N LYS A 7 11.95 8.93 0.14
CA LYS A 7 12.44 7.88 1.04
C LYS A 7 11.74 6.56 0.78
N PRO A 8 12.40 5.41 1.03
CA PRO A 8 11.73 4.12 1.04
C PRO A 8 10.62 4.11 2.10
N VAL A 9 9.49 3.45 1.80
CA VAL A 9 8.34 3.38 2.72
C VAL A 9 7.90 1.93 2.90
N GLU A 10 7.71 1.56 4.17
CA GLU A 10 7.05 0.33 4.58
C GLU A 10 5.79 0.70 5.37
N LEU A 11 4.66 0.13 5.00
CA LEU A 11 3.37 0.33 5.65
C LEU A 11 3.01 -0.85 6.54
N ASP A 12 2.58 -0.59 7.76
CA ASP A 12 2.00 -1.59 8.65
C ASP A 12 0.47 -1.46 8.65
N GLY A 13 -0.21 -2.52 8.23
CA GLY A 13 -1.66 -2.66 8.18
C GLY A 13 -2.23 -3.62 9.24
N ALA A 14 -1.44 -4.07 10.23
CA ALA A 14 -1.84 -5.09 11.21
C ALA A 14 -3.02 -4.67 12.09
N GLU A 15 -3.15 -3.38 12.40
CA GLU A 15 -4.24 -2.84 13.23
C GLU A 15 -5.42 -2.27 12.41
N VAL A 16 -5.37 -2.35 11.08
CA VAL A 16 -6.40 -1.78 10.23
C VAL A 16 -7.63 -2.68 10.21
N GLN A 17 -8.74 -2.21 10.77
CA GLN A 17 -9.99 -3.00 10.83
C GLN A 17 -10.94 -2.75 9.65
N ARG A 18 -10.71 -1.70 8.87
CA ARG A 18 -11.54 -1.35 7.72
C ARG A 18 -10.76 -0.53 6.71
N LEU A 19 -10.79 -0.96 5.45
CA LEU A 19 -10.26 -0.21 4.31
C LEU A 19 -11.41 0.18 3.36
N GLY A 20 -11.52 1.47 3.08
CA GLY A 20 -12.46 1.98 2.06
C GLY A 20 -11.78 2.20 0.71
N GLY A 21 -12.58 2.30 -0.36
CA GLY A 21 -12.06 2.47 -1.73
C GLY A 21 -11.18 3.71 -1.92
N LEU A 22 -11.50 4.83 -1.27
CA LEU A 22 -10.67 6.05 -1.33
C LEU A 22 -9.29 5.84 -0.67
N CYS A 23 -9.24 5.11 0.44
CA CYS A 23 -7.97 4.80 1.10
C CYS A 23 -7.14 3.87 0.21
N LEU A 24 -7.77 2.83 -0.34
CA LEU A 24 -7.14 1.93 -1.31
C LEU A 24 -6.56 2.71 -2.51
N GLN A 25 -7.32 3.63 -3.10
CA GLN A 25 -6.85 4.44 -4.23
C GLN A 25 -5.62 5.28 -3.86
N VAL A 26 -5.58 5.85 -2.67
CA VAL A 26 -4.42 6.61 -2.18
C VAL A 26 -3.21 5.70 -1.99
N LEU A 27 -3.40 4.48 -1.47
CA LEU A 27 -2.30 3.51 -1.29
C LEU A 27 -1.72 3.06 -2.64
N LEU A 28 -2.58 2.75 -3.62
CA LEU A 28 -2.16 2.37 -4.97
C LEU A 28 -1.45 3.51 -5.70
N SER A 29 -2.02 4.72 -5.64
CA SER A 29 -1.37 5.90 -6.21
C SER A 29 -0.02 6.17 -5.56
N ALA A 30 0.12 5.95 -4.25
CA ALA A 30 1.40 6.07 -3.57
C ALA A 30 2.40 5.02 -4.06
N ARG A 31 2.03 3.73 -4.11
CA ARG A 31 2.87 2.68 -4.68
C ARG A 31 3.43 3.08 -6.04
N ASP A 32 2.56 3.47 -6.98
CA ASP A 32 2.96 3.86 -8.34
C ASP A 32 3.89 5.07 -8.34
N SER A 33 3.61 6.05 -7.47
CA SER A 33 4.45 7.24 -7.36
C SER A 33 5.85 6.89 -6.82
N TRP A 34 5.98 5.91 -5.92
CA TRP A 34 7.27 5.46 -5.40
C TRP A 34 8.03 4.61 -6.41
N HIS A 35 7.32 3.72 -7.11
CA HIS A 35 7.87 2.96 -8.21
C HIS A 35 8.52 3.88 -9.25
N ASN A 36 7.79 4.92 -9.67
CA ASN A 36 8.29 5.90 -10.64
C ASN A 36 9.44 6.77 -10.10
N ASP A 37 9.53 6.94 -8.77
CA ASP A 37 10.65 7.64 -8.13
C ASP A 37 11.88 6.72 -7.95
N GLY A 38 11.82 5.45 -8.38
CA GLY A 38 12.91 4.48 -8.19
C GLY A 38 13.10 4.06 -6.72
N LEU A 39 12.08 4.27 -5.89
CA LEU A 39 12.13 4.00 -4.45
C LEU A 39 11.27 2.78 -4.09
N PRO A 40 11.72 1.96 -3.12
CA PRO A 40 10.94 0.82 -2.71
C PRO A 40 9.74 1.26 -1.86
N PHE A 41 8.64 0.57 -2.08
CA PHE A 41 7.39 0.71 -1.35
C PHE A 41 6.88 -0.69 -1.02
N SER A 42 6.57 -0.95 0.24
CA SER A 42 6.10 -2.25 0.69
C SER A 42 4.96 -2.12 1.70
N LEU A 43 4.09 -3.14 1.71
CA LEU A 43 3.17 -3.40 2.80
C LEU A 43 3.73 -4.56 3.63
N GLY A 44 3.95 -4.32 4.92
CA GLY A 44 4.41 -5.30 5.89
C GLY A 44 3.27 -6.18 6.38
N ALA A 45 3.01 -6.18 7.69
CA ALA A 45 1.90 -6.96 8.26
C ALA A 45 0.54 -6.38 7.84
N ALA A 46 -0.41 -7.23 7.49
CA ALA A 46 -1.79 -6.86 7.21
C ALA A 46 -2.74 -7.64 8.11
N SER A 47 -3.77 -6.97 8.64
CA SER A 47 -4.82 -7.64 9.39
C SER A 47 -5.70 -8.50 8.47
N GLU A 48 -6.40 -9.49 9.04
CA GLU A 48 -7.41 -10.25 8.30
C GLU A 48 -8.52 -9.35 7.71
N ALA A 49 -8.93 -8.31 8.43
CA ALA A 49 -9.95 -7.39 7.97
C ALA A 49 -9.46 -6.51 6.81
N PHE A 50 -8.17 -6.17 6.80
CA PHE A 50 -7.53 -5.46 5.70
C PHE A 50 -7.48 -6.34 4.46
N ASP A 51 -7.03 -7.59 4.58
CA ASP A 51 -6.95 -8.54 3.46
C ASP A 51 -8.33 -8.87 2.88
N GLN A 52 -9.34 -9.07 3.74
CA GLN A 52 -10.72 -9.22 3.29
C GLN A 52 -11.22 -7.99 2.54
N SER A 53 -10.92 -6.78 3.04
CA SER A 53 -11.31 -5.54 2.37
C SER A 53 -10.65 -5.44 1.00
N LEU A 54 -9.35 -5.75 0.88
CA LEU A 54 -8.64 -5.79 -0.40
C LEU A 54 -9.27 -6.79 -1.38
N SER A 55 -9.57 -8.00 -0.90
CA SER A 55 -10.21 -9.05 -1.69
C SER A 55 -11.57 -8.63 -2.24
N LEU A 56 -12.36 -7.86 -1.47
CA LEU A 56 -13.63 -7.29 -1.94
C LEU A 56 -13.45 -6.28 -3.09
N PHE A 57 -12.30 -5.61 -3.15
CA PHE A 57 -11.93 -4.71 -4.24
C PHE A 57 -11.18 -5.42 -5.38
N GLY A 58 -10.92 -6.73 -5.27
CA GLY A 58 -10.16 -7.51 -6.25
C GLY A 58 -8.66 -7.21 -6.25
N VAL A 59 -8.13 -6.71 -5.14
CA VAL A 59 -6.70 -6.40 -4.95
C VAL A 59 -6.11 -7.37 -3.93
N HIS A 60 -4.81 -7.68 -4.06
CA HIS A 60 -4.08 -8.49 -3.08
C HIS A 60 -2.98 -7.68 -2.41
N ALA A 61 -2.61 -8.05 -1.18
CA ALA A 61 -1.54 -7.38 -0.43
C ALA A 61 -0.19 -7.37 -1.18
N ASP A 62 0.08 -8.40 -1.99
CA ASP A 62 1.30 -8.52 -2.80
C ASP A 62 1.44 -7.41 -3.85
N GLU A 63 0.32 -6.85 -4.32
CA GLU A 63 0.35 -5.73 -5.27
C GLU A 63 0.98 -4.47 -4.68
N PHE A 64 1.10 -4.35 -3.36
CA PHE A 64 1.78 -3.23 -2.72
C PHE A 64 3.30 -3.40 -2.66
N GLN A 65 3.87 -4.50 -3.17
CA GLN A 65 5.31 -4.67 -3.25
C GLN A 65 5.84 -4.02 -4.52
N SER A 66 6.56 -2.91 -4.39
CA SER A 66 7.30 -2.28 -5.47
C SER A 66 8.76 -2.19 -5.10
N SER A 67 9.60 -2.87 -5.89
CA SER A 67 11.03 -2.58 -5.96
C SER A 67 11.19 -1.49 -7.02
N GLY A 68 11.53 -0.26 -6.62
CA GLY A 68 11.74 0.84 -7.56
C GLY A 68 12.77 0.48 -8.65
N VAL A 69 12.57 0.99 -9.86
CA VAL A 69 13.45 0.75 -11.03
C VAL A 69 14.48 1.86 -11.20
#